data_AF-A0A9D6DLG4-F1
#
_entry.id   AF-A0A9D6DLG4-F1
#
_cell.length_a   1.000
_cell.length_b   1.000
_cell.length_c   1.000
_cell.angle_alpha   90.00
_cell.angle_beta   90.00
_cell.angle_gamma   90.00
#
_symmetry.space_group_name_H-M   'P 1'
#
loop_
_entity.id
_entity.type
_entity.pdbx_description
1 polymer ?
#
loop_
_entity_poly.entity_id
_entity_poly.type
_entity_poly.pdbx_seq_one_letter_code
_entity_poly.pdbx_strand_id
1 'polypeptide(L)'
;MDQPQLNPQNKIAPSANRNWLYVAIGILVLILIGAGIFYATRFTSPFPQESAKQAKAPNDETADWKTFSSATEGFTLKYPGDWTVENTSNTNCGNVKLNGSYCRDRYDFVSPDGVRVRYVEHKDENSDRISCGTQSACWSDNILSLEKLNIQNLGQVYLVKLDKQVSLHKPLSEETTPKVGENKHSNFGIDFSLPSKTGGRYNLFITTSFAGYEPPQLQNITPAQFYNLRSVRQGILILKSVNY
;
A
#
# COMPACT_ATOMS: atom_id res chain seq x y z
N MET A 1 48.00 -38.23 -25.69
CA MET A 1 47.63 -39.03 -26.88
C MET A 1 46.75 -40.14 -26.35
N ASP A 2 45.43 -39.93 -26.36
CA ASP A 2 44.46 -40.94 -25.94
C ASP A 2 43.51 -41.19 -27.10
N GLN A 3 43.47 -42.46 -27.55
CA GLN A 3 42.66 -42.94 -28.66
C GLN A 3 41.22 -43.20 -28.21
N PRO A 4 40.20 -42.91 -29.05
CA PRO A 4 38.83 -43.32 -28.78
C PRO A 4 38.59 -44.77 -29.24
N GLN A 5 37.99 -45.59 -28.37
CA GLN A 5 37.53 -46.93 -28.71
C GLN A 5 36.14 -46.92 -29.38
N LEU A 6 36.00 -47.75 -30.42
CA LEU A 6 34.80 -47.97 -31.22
C LEU A 6 33.86 -49.00 -30.57
N ASN A 7 32.57 -48.66 -30.59
CA ASN A 7 31.41 -49.38 -30.06
C ASN A 7 30.96 -50.54 -30.98
N PRO A 8 30.72 -51.77 -30.50
CA PRO A 8 30.23 -52.86 -31.34
C PRO A 8 28.72 -52.81 -31.59
N GLN A 9 28.37 -53.13 -32.83
CA GLN A 9 27.02 -53.11 -33.41
C GLN A 9 26.01 -53.98 -32.66
N ASN A 10 24.83 -53.41 -32.42
CA ASN A 10 23.65 -54.04 -31.85
C ASN A 10 22.81 -54.72 -32.96
N LYS A 11 22.74 -56.06 -32.95
CA LYS A 11 21.85 -56.85 -33.82
C LYS A 11 20.41 -56.77 -33.29
N ILE A 12 19.52 -56.14 -34.04
CA ILE A 12 18.09 -56.11 -33.71
C ILE A 12 17.43 -57.38 -34.28
N ALA A 13 16.87 -58.18 -33.38
CA ALA A 13 16.12 -59.41 -33.65
C ALA A 13 14.68 -59.11 -34.15
N PRO A 14 14.01 -60.07 -34.83
CA PRO A 14 12.85 -59.80 -35.68
C PRO A 14 11.56 -59.49 -34.89
N SER A 15 10.77 -58.59 -35.48
CA SER A 15 9.57 -57.97 -34.91
C SER A 15 8.45 -58.96 -34.60
N ALA A 16 8.08 -59.01 -33.32
CA ALA A 16 6.97 -59.79 -32.82
C ALA A 16 5.59 -59.24 -33.26
N ASN A 17 4.85 -60.12 -33.91
CA ASN A 17 3.39 -60.28 -33.94
C ASN A 17 2.51 -59.02 -34.08
N ARG A 18 2.17 -58.71 -35.34
CA ARG A 18 1.27 -57.64 -35.81
C ARG A 18 -0.10 -57.58 -35.11
N ASN A 19 -0.55 -58.67 -34.50
CA ASN A 19 -1.85 -58.70 -33.79
C ASN A 19 -1.83 -57.90 -32.48
N TRP A 20 -0.67 -57.76 -31.82
CA TRP A 20 -0.54 -56.96 -30.61
C TRP A 20 -0.74 -55.45 -30.89
N LEU A 21 -0.41 -55.01 -32.11
CA LEU A 21 -0.59 -53.63 -32.53
C LEU A 21 -2.08 -53.21 -32.47
N TYR A 22 -3.00 -54.07 -32.92
CA TYR A 22 -4.43 -53.74 -32.92
C TYR A 22 -5.01 -53.71 -31.50
N VAL A 23 -4.50 -54.55 -30.60
CA VAL A 23 -4.88 -54.51 -29.18
C VAL A 23 -4.41 -53.21 -28.53
N ALA A 24 -3.17 -52.79 -28.79
CA ALA A 24 -2.63 -51.52 -28.30
C ALA A 24 -3.42 -50.31 -28.83
N ILE A 25 -3.81 -50.33 -30.12
CA ILE A 25 -4.64 -49.27 -30.72
C ILE A 25 -6.03 -49.23 -30.08
N GLY A 26 -6.67 -50.38 -29.85
CA GLY A 26 -7.99 -50.45 -29.22
C GLY A 26 -8.01 -49.85 -27.81
N ILE A 27 -6.98 -50.14 -27.01
CA ILE A 27 -6.84 -49.59 -25.65
C ILE A 27 -6.63 -48.07 -25.70
N LEU A 28 -5.80 -47.58 -26.63
CA LEU A 28 -5.52 -46.15 -26.76
C LEU A 28 -6.78 -45.34 -27.12
N VAL A 29 -7.63 -45.88 -28.00
CA VAL A 29 -8.91 -45.24 -28.36
C VAL A 29 -9.87 -45.17 -27.17
N LEU A 30 -9.97 -46.23 -26.36
CA LEU A 30 -10.81 -46.24 -25.15
C LEU A 30 -10.34 -45.19 -24.12
N ILE A 31 -9.03 -45.02 -23.94
CA ILE A 31 -8.46 -44.01 -23.04
C ILE A 31 -8.81 -42.60 -23.52
N LEU A 32 -8.71 -42.33 -24.83
CA LEU A 32 -9.04 -41.01 -25.39
C LEU A 32 -10.52 -40.66 -25.24
N ILE A 33 -11.43 -41.63 -25.44
CA ILE A 33 -12.88 -41.42 -25.25
C ILE A 33 -13.18 -41.16 -23.76
N GLY A 34 -12.60 -41.96 -22.86
CA GLY A 34 -12.76 -41.78 -21.41
C GLY A 34 -12.26 -40.41 -20.93
N ALA A 35 -11.08 -39.98 -21.39
CA ALA A 35 -10.52 -38.67 -21.08
C ALA A 35 -11.39 -37.52 -21.62
N GLY A 36 -11.93 -37.66 -22.84
CA GLY A 36 -12.81 -36.67 -23.44
C GLY A 36 -14.11 -36.46 -22.64
N ILE A 37 -14.76 -37.54 -22.21
CA ILE A 37 -15.97 -37.46 -21.38
C ILE A 37 -15.67 -36.84 -20.01
N PHE A 38 -14.56 -37.21 -19.38
CA PHE A 38 -14.14 -36.64 -18.10
C PHE A 38 -13.85 -35.13 -18.19
N TYR A 39 -13.22 -34.68 -19.29
CA TYR A 39 -12.93 -33.26 -19.50
C TYR A 39 -14.22 -32.46 -19.77
N ALA A 40 -15.14 -33.00 -20.58
CA ALA A 40 -16.40 -32.33 -20.86
C ALA A 40 -17.22 -32.11 -19.58
N THR A 41 -17.38 -33.14 -18.75
CA THR A 41 -18.22 -33.03 -17.54
C THR A 41 -17.63 -32.13 -16.46
N ARG A 42 -16.31 -31.94 -16.41
CA ARG A 42 -15.66 -31.08 -15.41
C ARG A 42 -15.61 -29.60 -15.77
N PHE A 43 -15.71 -29.27 -17.06
CA PHE A 43 -15.56 -27.88 -17.54
C PHE A 43 -16.88 -27.24 -18.00
N THR A 44 -17.95 -28.00 -18.21
CA THR A 44 -19.31 -27.45 -18.39
C THR A 44 -20.12 -27.46 -17.10
N SER A 45 -19.60 -26.84 -16.04
CA SER A 45 -20.49 -26.36 -14.98
C SER A 45 -21.30 -25.20 -15.56
N PRO A 46 -22.65 -25.25 -15.61
CA PRO A 46 -23.43 -24.08 -15.96
C PRO A 46 -23.07 -22.99 -14.95
N PHE A 47 -22.44 -21.92 -15.43
CA PHE A 47 -22.22 -20.72 -14.64
C PHE A 47 -23.56 -20.36 -13.99
N PRO A 48 -23.65 -20.25 -12.65
CA PRO A 48 -24.81 -19.65 -12.02
C PRO A 48 -24.98 -18.28 -12.68
N GLN A 49 -26.05 -18.13 -13.47
CA GLN A 49 -26.41 -16.87 -14.04
C GLN A 49 -26.89 -16.00 -12.88
N GLU A 50 -25.93 -15.35 -12.25
CA GLU A 50 -26.14 -14.35 -11.21
C GLU A 50 -27.01 -13.28 -11.84
N SER A 51 -28.29 -13.32 -11.48
CA SER A 51 -29.28 -12.32 -11.85
C SER A 51 -28.67 -10.97 -11.51
N ALA A 52 -28.27 -10.21 -12.54
CA ALA A 52 -27.70 -8.88 -12.43
C ALA A 52 -28.76 -7.95 -11.83
N LYS A 53 -28.87 -8.00 -10.50
CA LYS A 53 -29.54 -7.02 -9.68
C LYS A 53 -28.77 -5.74 -9.94
N GLN A 54 -29.33 -4.91 -10.80
CA GLN A 54 -28.80 -3.63 -11.27
C GLN A 54 -28.12 -2.93 -10.11
N ALA A 55 -26.81 -3.10 -10.01
CA ALA A 55 -25.99 -2.48 -8.98
C ALA A 55 -26.07 -1.00 -9.32
N LYS A 56 -26.87 -0.26 -8.55
CA LYS A 56 -26.89 1.19 -8.56
C LYS A 56 -25.44 1.63 -8.64
N ALA A 57 -25.08 2.31 -9.73
CA ALA A 57 -23.71 2.73 -9.97
C ALA A 57 -23.17 3.30 -8.65
N PRO A 58 -22.04 2.80 -8.14
CA PRO A 58 -21.53 3.25 -6.86
C PRO A 58 -21.46 4.77 -6.95
N ASN A 59 -22.25 5.45 -6.10
CA ASN A 59 -22.17 6.90 -6.01
C ASN A 59 -20.69 7.21 -5.80
N ASP A 60 -20.09 7.91 -6.75
CA ASP A 60 -18.70 8.33 -6.62
C ASP A 60 -18.62 9.22 -5.39
N GLU A 61 -18.14 8.67 -4.27
CA GLU A 61 -18.01 9.37 -2.99
C GLU A 61 -17.09 10.60 -3.11
N THR A 62 -16.41 10.76 -4.25
CA THR A 62 -15.48 11.83 -4.56
C THR A 62 -16.01 12.91 -5.51
N ALA A 63 -17.27 12.83 -5.94
CA ALA A 63 -17.85 13.75 -6.93
C ALA A 63 -17.79 15.23 -6.51
N ASP A 64 -18.07 15.53 -5.23
CA ASP A 64 -18.12 16.89 -4.69
C ASP A 64 -16.81 17.32 -4.00
N TRP A 65 -15.70 16.65 -4.30
CA TRP A 65 -14.42 16.96 -3.67
C TRP A 65 -13.79 18.23 -4.23
N LYS A 66 -13.19 19.01 -3.34
CA LYS A 66 -12.37 20.17 -3.65
C LYS A 66 -10.93 19.75 -3.92
N THR A 67 -10.19 20.57 -4.67
CA THR A 67 -8.76 20.36 -4.92
C THR A 67 -7.95 21.39 -4.15
N PHE A 68 -6.95 20.93 -3.40
CA PHE A 68 -5.93 21.76 -2.78
C PHE A 68 -4.65 21.69 -3.61
N SER A 69 -3.96 22.82 -3.74
CA SER A 69 -2.68 22.93 -4.44
C SER A 69 -1.71 23.71 -3.55
N SER A 70 -0.60 23.06 -3.15
CA SER A 70 0.49 23.75 -2.45
C SER A 70 1.39 24.43 -3.47
N ALA A 71 1.47 25.75 -3.45
CA ALA A 71 2.38 26.48 -4.33
C ALA A 71 3.86 26.27 -3.94
N THR A 72 4.15 26.18 -2.64
CA THR A 72 5.51 25.98 -2.11
C THR A 72 6.07 24.62 -2.48
N GLU A 73 5.25 23.58 -2.32
CA GLU A 73 5.69 22.19 -2.44
C GLU A 73 5.33 21.58 -3.79
N GLY A 74 4.47 22.26 -4.55
CA GLY A 74 4.05 21.90 -5.88
C GLY A 74 3.30 20.57 -5.96
N PHE A 75 2.65 20.11 -4.89
CA PHE A 75 1.74 18.99 -4.91
C PHE A 75 0.28 19.45 -4.96
N THR A 76 -0.59 18.57 -5.43
CA THR A 76 -2.04 18.71 -5.38
C THR A 76 -2.68 17.50 -4.71
N LEU A 77 -3.82 17.68 -4.08
CA LEU A 77 -4.64 16.60 -3.55
C LEU A 77 -6.11 16.99 -3.57
N LYS A 78 -7.01 16.00 -3.52
CA LYS A 78 -8.45 16.23 -3.39
C LYS A 78 -8.91 15.96 -1.96
N TYR A 79 -9.95 16.66 -1.53
CA TYR A 79 -10.55 16.50 -0.19
C TYR A 79 -12.06 16.78 -0.19
N PRO A 80 -12.85 16.22 0.76
CA PRO A 80 -14.29 16.44 0.83
C PRO A 80 -14.64 17.93 1.03
N GLY A 81 -15.74 18.37 0.42
CA GLY A 81 -16.16 19.78 0.44
C GLY A 81 -16.53 20.33 1.83
N ASP A 82 -16.87 19.46 2.77
CA ASP A 82 -17.25 19.75 4.17
C ASP A 82 -16.07 19.74 5.15
N TRP A 83 -14.86 19.38 4.70
CA TRP A 83 -13.65 19.47 5.52
C TRP A 83 -13.09 20.88 5.51
N THR A 84 -12.55 21.29 6.65
CA THR A 84 -11.88 22.58 6.82
C THR A 84 -10.40 22.45 6.52
N VAL A 85 -9.83 23.42 5.81
CA VAL A 85 -8.37 23.50 5.60
C VAL A 85 -7.80 24.58 6.52
N GLU A 86 -7.00 24.16 7.50
CA GLU A 86 -6.31 25.04 8.42
C GLU A 86 -4.85 25.18 7.97
N ASN A 87 -4.43 26.41 7.63
CA ASN A 87 -3.03 26.73 7.37
C ASN A 87 -2.43 27.38 8.61
N THR A 88 -1.40 26.74 9.18
CA THR A 88 -0.64 27.32 10.29
C THR A 88 0.76 27.68 9.80
N SER A 89 0.89 28.82 9.13
CA SER A 89 2.20 29.37 8.75
C SER A 89 2.95 29.86 9.99
N ASN A 90 4.12 29.28 10.26
CA ASN A 90 5.22 29.79 11.09
C ASN A 90 5.00 30.16 12.58
N THR A 91 3.81 30.16 13.17
CA THR A 91 3.66 30.72 14.53
C THR A 91 3.68 29.73 15.68
N ASN A 92 3.28 28.45 15.51
CA ASN A 92 3.12 27.55 16.66
C ASN A 92 3.24 26.05 16.31
N CYS A 93 4.39 25.59 15.82
CA CYS A 93 4.68 24.14 15.80
C CYS A 93 5.04 23.60 17.19
N GLY A 94 4.32 24.05 18.23
CA GLY A 94 4.74 24.00 19.62
C GLY A 94 6.03 24.81 19.82
N ASN A 95 6.26 25.36 21.00
CA ASN A 95 7.54 26.02 21.32
C ASN A 95 8.73 25.03 21.39
N VAL A 96 8.60 23.84 20.80
CA VAL A 96 9.67 22.86 20.73
C VAL A 96 10.57 23.26 19.57
N LYS A 97 11.58 24.06 19.88
CA LYS A 97 12.78 24.18 19.05
C LYS A 97 13.39 22.78 18.97
N LEU A 98 12.99 21.97 17.99
CA LEU A 98 13.73 20.77 17.62
C LEU A 98 15.00 21.25 16.93
N ASN A 99 16.05 21.49 17.71
CA ASN A 99 17.40 21.86 17.26
C ASN A 99 17.46 23.07 16.30
N GLY A 100 16.59 24.07 16.48
CA GLY A 100 16.63 25.30 15.69
C GLY A 100 16.08 25.17 14.25
N SER A 101 15.47 24.04 13.88
CA SER A 101 14.73 23.93 12.62
C SER A 101 13.31 24.45 12.78
N TYR A 102 12.87 25.27 11.83
CA TYR A 102 11.51 25.81 11.77
C TYR A 102 10.70 24.97 10.78
N CYS A 103 9.52 24.49 11.17
CA CYS A 103 8.52 24.02 10.22
C CYS A 103 8.01 25.26 9.47
N ARG A 104 8.08 25.25 8.14
CA ARG A 104 7.67 26.39 7.31
C ARG A 104 6.17 26.38 7.08
N ASP A 105 5.68 25.27 6.51
CA ASP A 105 4.29 25.12 6.13
C ASP A 105 3.67 23.89 6.80
N ARG A 106 2.48 24.11 7.37
CA ARG A 106 1.61 23.07 7.91
C ARG A 106 0.20 23.27 7.37
N TYR A 107 -0.33 22.22 6.75
CA TYR A 107 -1.72 22.16 6.32
C TYR A 107 -2.42 21.03 7.06
N ASP A 108 -3.47 21.35 7.81
CA ASP A 108 -4.37 20.37 8.40
C ASP A 108 -5.69 20.38 7.63
N PHE A 109 -6.11 19.23 7.12
CA PHE A 109 -7.45 19.01 6.58
C PHE A 109 -8.27 18.33 7.68
N VAL A 110 -9.24 19.04 8.22
CA VAL A 110 -9.98 18.66 9.42
C VAL A 110 -11.41 18.29 9.03
N SER A 111 -11.76 17.03 9.27
CA SER A 111 -13.12 16.53 9.13
C SER A 111 -14.05 17.09 10.22
N PRO A 112 -15.39 17.08 10.00
CA PRO A 112 -16.35 17.54 11.01
C PRO A 112 -16.30 16.80 12.36
N ASP A 113 -15.85 15.54 12.37
CA ASP A 113 -15.70 14.72 13.58
C ASP A 113 -14.30 14.81 14.22
N GLY A 114 -13.40 15.62 13.65
CA GLY A 114 -12.11 15.98 14.24
C GLY A 114 -10.91 15.13 13.78
N VAL A 115 -11.11 14.16 12.88
CA VAL A 115 -10.00 13.46 12.21
C VAL A 115 -9.26 14.45 11.30
N ARG A 116 -7.92 14.38 11.32
CA ARG A 116 -7.05 15.29 10.58
C ARG A 116 -6.20 14.51 9.57
N VAL A 117 -6.15 14.99 8.33
CA VAL A 117 -5.01 14.71 7.42
C VAL A 117 -4.04 15.86 7.58
N ARG A 118 -2.79 15.59 7.93
CA ARG A 118 -1.79 16.61 8.20
C ARG A 118 -0.62 16.51 7.24
N TYR A 119 -0.25 17.64 6.65
CA TYR A 119 1.00 17.90 5.97
C TYR A 119 1.94 18.69 6.89
N VAL A 120 3.20 18.26 7.02
CA VAL A 120 4.25 19.01 7.74
C VAL A 120 5.56 19.02 6.94
N GLU A 121 6.09 20.19 6.58
CA GLU A 121 7.43 20.35 6.00
C GLU A 121 8.52 20.34 7.09
N HIS A 122 9.55 19.53 6.91
CA HIS A 122 10.77 19.45 7.70
C HIS A 122 11.97 19.90 6.86
N LYS A 123 12.74 20.87 7.37
CA LYS A 123 13.86 21.49 6.64
C LYS A 123 15.20 20.75 6.77
N ASP A 124 15.35 19.87 7.75
CA ASP A 124 16.64 19.22 8.01
C ASP A 124 16.74 17.89 7.26
N GLU A 125 17.81 17.69 6.48
CA GLU A 125 18.14 16.39 5.86
C GLU A 125 18.43 15.31 6.92
N ASN A 126 18.80 15.73 8.14
CA ASN A 126 18.92 14.87 9.32
C ASN A 126 17.57 14.62 10.01
N SER A 127 16.46 15.16 9.51
CA SER A 127 15.13 14.95 10.12
C SER A 127 14.70 13.49 10.11
N ASP A 128 15.34 12.65 9.28
CA ASP A 128 15.30 11.18 9.34
C ASP A 128 15.69 10.61 10.73
N ARG A 129 16.38 11.41 11.55
CA ARG A 129 16.75 11.08 12.94
C ARG A 129 15.91 11.81 13.98
N ILE A 130 15.02 12.73 13.57
CA ILE A 130 14.35 13.68 14.46
C ILE A 130 12.84 13.52 14.45
N SER A 131 12.23 12.93 13.41
CA SER A 131 10.81 12.55 13.49
C SER A 131 10.54 11.35 14.41
N CYS A 132 11.60 10.85 15.07
CA CYS A 132 11.64 10.29 16.41
C CYS A 132 12.93 10.83 17.06
N GLY A 133 12.86 11.93 17.82
CA GLY A 133 14.04 12.63 18.36
C GLY A 133 15.10 11.70 18.96
N THR A 134 16.37 12.08 18.84
CA THR A 134 17.58 11.32 19.25
C THR A 134 17.67 10.88 20.73
N GLN A 135 16.62 11.07 21.52
CA GLN A 135 16.55 10.66 22.93
C GLN A 135 15.21 10.02 23.33
N SER A 136 14.31 9.71 22.39
CA SER A 136 13.03 9.07 22.72
C SER A 136 12.67 8.05 21.65
N ALA A 137 12.52 6.78 22.06
CA ALA A 137 11.96 5.75 21.21
C ALA A 137 10.58 6.22 20.73
N CYS A 138 10.35 6.27 19.43
CA CYS A 138 8.97 6.26 18.94
C CYS A 138 8.35 4.98 19.46
N TRP A 139 7.36 5.12 20.34
CA TRP A 139 6.63 3.96 20.82
C TRP A 139 5.92 3.32 19.64
N SER A 140 6.12 2.02 19.54
CA SER A 140 5.82 1.25 18.36
C SER A 140 4.35 1.09 18.11
N ASP A 141 3.95 1.42 16.89
CA ASP A 141 2.79 0.78 16.30
C ASP A 141 3.27 -0.35 15.40
N ASN A 142 2.68 -1.53 15.57
CA ASN A 142 2.87 -2.62 14.62
C ASN A 142 2.33 -2.19 13.26
N ILE A 143 3.11 -2.41 12.20
CA ILE A 143 2.59 -2.20 10.84
C ILE A 143 1.48 -3.23 10.60
N LEU A 144 0.24 -2.75 10.56
CA LEU A 144 -0.95 -3.59 10.41
C LEU A 144 -1.18 -3.98 8.96
N SER A 145 -0.94 -3.07 8.03
CA SER A 145 -1.05 -3.34 6.60
C SER A 145 -0.26 -2.35 5.76
N LEU A 146 0.04 -2.76 4.53
CA LEU A 146 0.76 -1.97 3.54
C LEU A 146 0.03 -2.01 2.20
N GLU A 147 -0.09 -0.86 1.56
CA GLU A 147 -0.59 -0.75 0.19
C GLU A 147 0.44 0.01 -0.65
N LYS A 148 0.81 -0.56 -1.80
CA LYS A 148 1.71 0.10 -2.75
C LYS A 148 0.92 1.08 -3.61
N LEU A 149 1.39 2.31 -3.67
CA LEU A 149 0.86 3.38 -4.49
C LEU A 149 1.94 3.82 -5.50
N ASN A 150 1.52 4.18 -6.70
CA ASN A 150 2.40 4.84 -7.66
C ASN A 150 1.91 6.27 -7.82
N ILE A 151 2.67 7.22 -7.28
CA ILE A 151 2.34 8.64 -7.35
C ILE A 151 3.15 9.26 -8.49
N GLN A 152 2.47 9.96 -9.39
CA GLN A 152 3.11 10.64 -10.51
C GLN A 152 4.25 11.54 -9.99
N ASN A 153 5.41 11.51 -10.68
CA ASN A 153 6.65 12.21 -10.33
C ASN A 153 7.32 11.83 -9.00
N LEU A 154 6.64 11.13 -8.10
CA LEU A 154 7.22 10.57 -6.88
C LEU A 154 7.63 9.10 -7.02
N GLY A 155 7.01 8.36 -7.95
CA GLY A 155 7.23 6.93 -8.13
C GLY A 155 6.52 6.10 -7.05
N GLN A 156 7.15 5.00 -6.64
CA GLN A 156 6.56 4.07 -5.69
C GLN A 156 6.58 4.63 -4.26
N VAL A 157 5.40 4.69 -3.66
CA VAL A 157 5.13 5.11 -2.28
C VAL A 157 4.29 4.03 -1.60
N TYR A 158 4.35 3.95 -0.28
CA TYR A 158 3.59 3.00 0.52
C TYR A 158 2.61 3.75 1.41
N LEU A 159 1.34 3.36 1.35
CA LEU A 159 0.36 3.72 2.36
C LEU A 159 0.48 2.73 3.51
N VAL A 160 0.92 3.21 4.66
CA VAL A 160 1.22 2.39 5.84
C VAL A 160 0.16 2.59 6.90
N LYS A 161 -0.50 1.50 7.29
CA LYS A 161 -1.49 1.49 8.37
C LYS A 161 -0.84 1.01 9.67
N LEU A 162 -0.99 1.83 10.71
CA LEU A 162 -0.52 1.61 12.08
C LEU A 162 -1.73 1.40 13.00
N ASP A 163 -1.60 1.50 14.32
CA ASP A 163 -2.71 1.27 15.25
C ASP A 163 -3.88 2.26 15.03
N LYS A 164 -3.58 3.57 15.09
CA LYS A 164 -4.53 4.68 14.87
C LYS A 164 -3.97 5.78 13.98
N GLN A 165 -3.11 5.39 13.04
CA GLN A 165 -2.46 6.32 12.14
C GLN A 165 -2.32 5.68 10.75
N VAL A 166 -2.43 6.51 9.72
CA VAL A 166 -2.11 6.14 8.34
C VAL A 166 -1.13 7.14 7.79
N SER A 167 -0.04 6.69 7.19
CA SER A 167 1.00 7.58 6.67
C SER A 167 1.42 7.17 5.26
N LEU A 168 1.81 8.15 4.44
CA LEU A 168 2.51 7.89 3.18
C LEU A 168 4.02 7.80 3.42
N HIS A 169 4.66 6.77 2.85
CA HIS A 169 6.09 6.52 2.98
C HIS A 169 6.75 6.29 1.64
N LYS A 170 7.78 7.08 1.32
CA LYS A 170 8.68 6.77 0.21
C LYS A 170 9.98 6.18 0.76
N PRO A 171 10.27 4.89 0.54
CA PRO A 171 11.51 4.30 1.03
C PRO A 171 12.72 4.90 0.29
N LEU A 172 13.81 5.06 1.02
CA LEU A 172 15.11 5.51 0.48
C LEU A 172 15.90 4.34 -0.11
N SER A 173 15.71 3.16 0.46
CA SER A 173 16.38 1.92 0.13
C SER A 173 15.50 0.71 0.50
N GLU A 174 15.91 -0.49 0.10
CA GLU A 174 15.22 -1.72 0.47
C GLU A 174 15.15 -1.91 1.99
N GLU A 175 16.18 -1.52 2.75
CA GLU A 175 16.19 -1.66 4.22
C GLU A 175 15.15 -0.77 4.91
N THR A 176 14.80 0.36 4.28
CA THR A 176 13.77 1.30 4.76
C THR A 176 12.36 0.96 4.25
N THR A 177 12.20 -0.14 3.50
CA THR A 177 10.88 -0.59 3.05
C THR A 177 10.11 -1.20 4.24
N PRO A 178 8.87 -0.71 4.51
CA PRO A 178 8.05 -1.24 5.59
C PRO A 178 7.66 -2.70 5.35
N LYS A 179 7.46 -3.46 6.44
CA LYS A 179 6.99 -4.84 6.40
C LYS A 179 5.88 -5.06 7.44
N VAL A 180 4.83 -5.77 7.05
CA VAL A 180 3.68 -6.06 7.94
C VAL A 180 4.14 -6.92 9.12
N GLY A 181 3.67 -6.58 10.31
CA GLY A 181 4.02 -7.29 11.55
C GLY A 181 5.41 -7.00 12.10
N GLU A 182 6.25 -6.26 11.37
CA GLU A 182 7.51 -5.77 11.94
C GLU A 182 7.26 -4.59 12.86
N ASN A 183 7.84 -4.68 14.05
CA ASN A 183 7.94 -3.62 15.02
C ASN A 183 9.41 -3.18 15.06
N LYS A 184 9.75 -2.08 14.38
CA LYS A 184 11.14 -1.60 14.36
C LYS A 184 11.44 -0.85 15.66
N HIS A 185 11.78 -1.61 16.71
CA HIS A 185 12.29 -1.08 17.99
C HIS A 185 13.82 -1.06 18.10
N SER A 186 14.55 -1.45 17.06
CA SER A 186 16.01 -1.49 17.13
C SER A 186 16.66 -0.74 15.97
N ASN A 187 17.14 0.47 16.26
CA ASN A 187 18.15 1.25 15.53
C ASN A 187 17.75 1.96 14.22
N PHE A 188 16.53 1.78 13.70
CA PHE A 188 16.05 2.54 12.52
C PHE A 188 14.61 3.00 12.71
N GLY A 189 14.40 4.32 12.85
CA GLY A 189 13.08 4.93 12.66
C GLY A 189 12.69 4.83 11.20
N ILE A 190 11.44 4.46 10.91
CA ILE A 190 10.87 4.64 9.57
C ILE A 190 10.19 5.99 9.58
N ASP A 191 10.86 6.99 9.03
CA ASP A 191 10.26 8.31 8.86
C ASP A 191 9.39 8.30 7.61
N PHE A 192 8.08 8.41 7.83
CA PHE A 192 7.03 8.41 6.82
C PHE A 192 7.03 9.71 6.00
N SER A 193 8.09 9.88 5.23
CA SER A 193 8.40 11.13 4.56
C SER A 193 8.31 11.03 3.04
N LEU A 194 7.98 12.15 2.43
CA LEU A 194 7.99 12.39 0.99
C LEU A 194 9.02 13.51 0.71
N PRO A 195 9.74 13.46 -0.43
CA PRO A 195 10.72 14.48 -0.78
C PRO A 195 10.02 15.82 -1.05
N SER A 196 10.57 16.93 -0.55
CA SER A 196 10.08 18.30 -0.82
C SER A 196 10.81 18.94 -2.00
N LYS A 197 10.15 19.88 -2.71
CA LYS A 197 10.78 20.69 -3.77
C LYS A 197 11.84 21.65 -3.21
N THR A 198 11.79 21.96 -1.92
CA THR A 198 12.74 22.88 -1.27
C THR A 198 14.01 22.19 -0.74
N GLY A 199 14.18 20.89 -1.03
CA GLY A 199 15.30 20.07 -0.56
C GLY A 199 15.05 19.41 0.81
N GLY A 200 13.94 19.74 1.48
CA GLY A 200 13.52 19.09 2.72
C GLY A 200 12.76 17.78 2.51
N ARG A 201 12.05 17.36 3.57
CA ARG A 201 11.13 16.23 3.58
C ARG A 201 9.82 16.65 4.23
N TYR A 202 8.72 16.01 3.86
CA TYR A 202 7.45 16.28 4.53
C TYR A 202 6.72 14.99 4.89
N ASN A 203 5.91 15.06 5.94
CA ASN A 203 5.08 13.96 6.39
C ASN A 203 3.62 14.23 6.03
N LEU A 204 2.94 13.25 5.42
CA LEU A 204 1.50 13.29 5.16
C LEU A 204 0.81 12.11 5.85
N PHE A 205 -0.02 12.38 6.86
CA PHE A 205 -0.62 11.33 7.69
C PHE A 205 -2.01 11.68 8.23
N ILE A 206 -2.76 10.65 8.61
CA ILE A 206 -4.05 10.73 9.30
C ILE A 206 -3.83 10.56 10.80
N THR A 207 -4.40 11.45 11.61
CA THR A 207 -4.38 11.32 13.08
C THR A 207 -5.70 11.80 13.70
N THR A 208 -6.04 11.24 14.86
CA THR A 208 -7.09 11.74 15.77
C THR A 208 -6.51 12.62 16.87
N SER A 209 -5.21 12.50 17.18
CA SER A 209 -4.54 13.18 18.28
C SER A 209 -3.68 14.34 17.80
N PHE A 210 -3.80 15.48 18.47
CA PHE A 210 -2.95 16.64 18.26
C PHE A 210 -2.47 17.21 19.59
N ALA A 211 -1.15 17.35 19.76
CA ALA A 211 -0.55 17.90 20.97
C ALA A 211 -1.02 17.21 22.27
N GLY A 212 -1.26 15.89 22.20
CA GLY A 212 -1.80 15.11 23.32
C GLY A 212 -3.31 15.27 23.55
N TYR A 213 -4.01 16.05 22.72
CA TYR A 213 -5.46 16.16 22.74
C TYR A 213 -6.09 15.27 21.67
N GLU A 214 -6.84 14.27 22.12
CA GLU A 214 -7.74 13.47 21.28
C GLU A 214 -9.19 13.87 21.60
N PRO A 215 -10.03 14.16 20.58
CA PRO A 215 -11.43 14.46 20.81
C PRO A 215 -12.10 13.38 21.66
N PRO A 216 -12.94 13.74 22.66
CA PRO A 216 -13.55 12.75 23.56
C PRO A 216 -14.24 11.58 22.86
N GLN A 217 -14.85 11.83 21.70
CA GLN A 217 -15.53 10.81 20.89
C GLN A 217 -14.59 9.81 20.19
N LEU A 218 -13.29 10.12 20.10
CA LEU A 218 -12.27 9.26 19.50
C LEU A 218 -11.41 8.56 20.56
N GLN A 219 -11.52 8.98 21.82
CA GLN A 219 -10.88 8.29 22.93
C GLN A 219 -11.41 6.85 23.05
N ASN A 220 -10.51 5.90 23.30
CA ASN A 220 -10.82 4.48 23.51
C ASN A 220 -11.40 3.71 22.31
N ILE A 221 -11.40 4.27 21.09
CA ILE A 221 -11.73 3.46 19.90
C ILE A 221 -10.65 2.41 19.66
N THR A 222 -11.04 1.21 19.25
CA THR A 222 -10.10 0.18 18.78
C THR A 222 -9.55 0.53 17.38
N PRO A 223 -8.44 -0.06 16.93
CA PRO A 223 -7.94 0.11 15.57
C PRO A 223 -9.00 -0.22 14.50
N ALA A 224 -9.72 -1.32 14.68
CA ALA A 224 -10.79 -1.73 13.78
C ALA A 224 -11.92 -0.67 13.72
N GLN A 225 -12.29 -0.07 14.84
CA GLN A 225 -13.28 1.01 14.86
C GLN A 225 -12.74 2.28 14.18
N PHE A 226 -11.49 2.65 14.46
CA PHE A 226 -10.80 3.78 13.81
C PHE A 226 -10.84 3.66 12.28
N TYR A 227 -10.45 2.51 11.73
CA TYR A 227 -10.46 2.29 10.28
C TYR A 227 -11.85 2.24 9.64
N ASN A 228 -12.90 2.03 10.43
CA ASN A 228 -14.28 2.04 9.95
C ASN A 228 -14.93 3.44 10.00
N LEU A 229 -14.32 4.41 10.69
CA LEU A 229 -14.78 5.80 10.67
C LEU A 229 -14.84 6.32 9.24
N ARG A 230 -15.93 7.01 8.90
CA ARG A 230 -16.12 7.58 7.56
C ARG A 230 -15.01 8.57 7.21
N SER A 231 -14.67 9.43 8.16
CA SER A 231 -13.62 10.44 8.05
C SER A 231 -12.23 9.84 7.84
N VAL A 232 -11.92 8.70 8.48
CA VAL A 232 -10.65 7.97 8.24
C VAL A 232 -10.62 7.36 6.86
N ARG A 233 -11.73 6.75 6.39
CA ARG A 233 -11.82 6.23 5.01
C ARG A 233 -11.67 7.34 3.98
N GLN A 234 -12.30 8.49 4.19
CA GLN A 234 -12.10 9.68 3.37
C GLN A 234 -10.67 10.19 3.45
N GLY A 235 -10.05 10.25 4.63
CA GLY A 235 -8.65 10.62 4.81
C GLY A 235 -7.70 9.72 4.01
N ILE A 236 -7.96 8.41 3.95
CA ILE A 236 -7.19 7.48 3.12
C ILE A 236 -7.33 7.83 1.64
N LEU A 237 -8.53 8.16 1.18
CA LEU A 237 -8.77 8.61 -0.19
C LEU A 237 -8.08 9.96 -0.48
N ILE A 238 -7.99 10.87 0.50
CA ILE A 238 -7.19 12.10 0.40
C ILE A 238 -5.72 11.75 0.16
N LEU A 239 -5.13 10.87 0.97
CA LEU A 239 -3.74 10.43 0.81
C LEU A 239 -3.49 9.79 -0.57
N LYS A 240 -4.43 9.00 -1.06
CA LYS A 240 -4.34 8.36 -2.40
C LYS A 240 -4.49 9.35 -3.55
N SER A 241 -5.10 10.51 -3.31
CA SER A 241 -5.32 11.52 -4.34
C SER A 241 -4.13 12.46 -4.57
N VAL A 242 -3.06 12.31 -3.78
CA VAL A 242 -1.85 13.12 -3.87
C VAL A 242 -1.21 12.96 -5.25
N ASN A 243 -0.88 14.09 -5.87
CA ASN A 243 -0.11 14.20 -7.10
C ASN A 243 1.00 15.24 -6.89
N TYR A 244 2.18 15.03 -7.45
CA TYR A 244 3.41 15.78 -7.12
C TYR A 244 4.11 16.40 -8.34
#